data_AF-A0A1R1S855-F1
#
_entry.id   AF-A0A1R1S855-F1
#
_cell.length_a   1.000
_cell.length_b   1.000
_cell.length_c   1.000
_cell.angle_alpha   90.00
_cell.angle_beta   90.00
_cell.angle_gamma   90.00
#
_symmetry.space_group_name_H-M   'P 1'
#
loop_
_entity.id
_entity.type
_entity.pdbx_description
1 polymer ?
#
loop_
_entity_poly.entity_id
_entity_poly.type
_entity_poly.pdbx_seq_one_letter_code
_entity_poly.pdbx_strand_id
1 'polypeptide(L)'
;MAENTTETASGTPAVPTPAEAVAAGQIPQQVQTPPAQQQEGAAQQNAGEPKQEVTDWESEAIKWKALSRQHENKHLAALGFKSKDEIDQLRAAAQKYQEFEDTQKSELQRANERAQSVEQQLSDLRATNARLMAAATHNIPPDLIDLLGAGSDEEINSRAEVLAERLKAAAPTAAPTSPRPVEALTPGAATASGTAATSPDDWIRRMAGR
;
A
#
# COMPACT_ATOMS: atom_id res chain seq x y z
N MET A 1 39.50 17.03 30.27
CA MET A 1 40.77 16.45 29.77
C MET A 1 40.37 15.53 28.62
N ALA A 2 40.30 16.12 27.42
CA ALA A 2 41.36 16.07 26.40
C ALA A 2 41.21 14.75 25.60
N GLU A 3 40.47 14.78 24.50
CA GLU A 3 41.00 15.02 23.14
C GLU A 3 42.10 14.01 22.77
N ASN A 4 41.79 13.11 21.83
CA ASN A 4 42.62 13.06 20.63
C ASN A 4 41.85 12.51 19.43
N THR A 5 41.85 13.33 18.39
CA THR A 5 41.29 13.15 17.06
C THR A 5 42.48 13.06 16.11
N THR A 6 42.55 12.01 15.28
CA THR A 6 43.24 11.97 13.96
C THR A 6 42.67 10.74 13.24
N GLU A 7 41.75 10.88 12.29
CA GLU A 7 41.99 11.27 10.89
C GLU A 7 42.94 10.29 10.18
N THR A 8 42.37 9.36 9.40
CA THR A 8 42.84 9.05 8.04
C THR A 8 41.65 8.53 7.25
N ALA A 9 41.11 9.42 6.42
CA ALA A 9 40.30 9.08 5.28
C ALA A 9 41.19 8.34 4.26
N SER A 10 41.04 7.02 4.15
CA SER A 10 41.55 6.25 3.03
C SER A 10 40.42 6.09 2.02
N GLY A 11 40.28 7.12 1.17
CA GLY A 11 39.49 7.05 -0.04
C GLY A 11 39.94 5.86 -0.88
N THR A 12 39.05 4.89 -1.02
CA THR A 12 39.19 3.85 -2.05
C THR A 12 38.78 4.51 -3.36
N PRO A 13 39.67 4.66 -4.36
CA PRO A 13 39.28 5.21 -5.64
C PRO A 13 38.27 4.26 -6.30
N ALA A 14 37.09 4.80 -6.57
CA ALA A 14 36.08 4.16 -7.39
C ALA A 14 36.69 3.78 -8.74
N VAL A 15 36.66 2.48 -9.06
CA VAL A 15 36.98 1.99 -10.40
C VAL A 15 35.78 2.30 -11.30
N PRO A 16 35.92 3.13 -12.35
CA PRO A 16 34.80 3.46 -13.21
C PRO A 16 34.42 2.27 -14.10
N THR A 17 33.13 1.98 -14.13
CA THR A 17 32.46 1.04 -15.05
C THR A 17 32.66 1.52 -16.50
N PRO A 18 32.84 0.62 -17.50
CA PRO A 18 33.14 1.01 -18.90
C PRO A 18 32.08 1.86 -19.60
N ALA A 19 30.91 2.06 -18.98
CA ALA A 19 29.78 2.78 -19.57
C ALA A 19 29.86 4.31 -19.41
N GLU A 20 30.79 4.85 -18.61
CA GLU A 20 30.84 6.29 -18.30
C GLU A 20 32.03 7.03 -18.95
N ALA A 21 32.76 6.39 -19.87
CA ALA A 21 33.83 7.01 -20.65
C ALA A 21 33.37 7.57 -22.02
N VAL A 22 32.07 7.45 -22.36
CA VAL A 22 31.53 7.87 -23.66
C VAL A 22 31.09 9.36 -23.64
N ALA A 23 31.12 10.04 -22.48
CA ALA A 23 30.63 11.41 -22.31
C ALA A 23 31.71 12.51 -22.33
N ALA A 24 33.00 12.17 -22.37
CA ALA A 24 34.08 13.12 -22.61
C ALA A 24 34.58 12.91 -24.04
N GLY A 25 34.30 13.85 -24.94
CA GLY A 25 34.53 13.76 -26.38
C GLY A 25 36.00 13.61 -26.81
N GLN A 26 36.60 12.47 -26.53
CA GLN A 26 37.85 12.00 -27.11
C GLN A 26 37.55 10.85 -28.07
N ILE A 27 37.40 11.20 -29.34
CA ILE A 27 37.47 10.26 -30.45
C ILE A 27 38.97 10.10 -30.79
N PRO A 28 39.65 8.98 -30.49
CA PRO A 28 40.87 8.66 -31.22
C PRO A 28 40.47 8.27 -32.63
N GLN A 29 40.90 9.11 -33.56
CA GLN A 29 40.71 8.95 -35.00
C GLN A 29 41.15 7.56 -35.48
N GLN A 30 40.37 7.05 -36.43
CA GLN A 30 40.76 5.99 -37.35
C GLN A 30 42.19 6.23 -37.87
N VAL A 31 43.06 5.25 -37.67
CA VAL A 31 44.20 5.06 -38.58
C VAL A 31 43.80 3.97 -39.54
N GLN A 32 43.31 4.39 -40.70
CA GLN A 32 43.11 3.55 -41.86
C GLN A 32 44.49 3.10 -42.34
N THR A 33 44.77 1.80 -42.34
CA THR A 33 45.87 1.24 -43.12
C THR A 33 45.44 1.19 -44.59
N PRO A 34 46.26 1.71 -45.53
CA PRO A 34 45.89 1.76 -46.94
C PRO A 34 45.94 0.37 -47.59
N PRO A 35 44.97 0.00 -48.45
CA PRO A 35 45.13 -1.15 -49.33
C PRO A 35 46.06 -0.76 -50.48
N ALA A 36 47.23 -1.40 -50.55
CA ALA A 36 48.08 -1.35 -51.73
C ALA A 36 47.37 -2.08 -52.88
N GLN A 37 46.99 -1.33 -53.91
CA GLN A 37 46.65 -1.84 -55.23
C GLN A 37 47.91 -2.38 -55.93
N GLN A 38 47.92 -3.66 -56.29
CA GLN A 38 48.62 -4.19 -57.48
C GLN A 38 47.71 -5.30 -58.04
N GLN A 39 46.87 -4.94 -59.03
CA GLN A 39 47.06 -5.18 -60.46
C GLN A 39 46.48 -6.53 -60.93
N GLU A 40 45.29 -6.43 -61.53
CA GLU A 40 44.78 -7.37 -62.51
C GLU A 40 45.71 -7.39 -63.73
N GLY A 41 46.08 -8.59 -64.14
CA GLY A 41 46.71 -8.89 -65.42
C GLY A 41 46.28 -10.28 -65.86
N ALA A 42 45.20 -10.35 -66.62
CA ALA A 42 44.73 -11.58 -67.24
C ALA A 42 45.67 -12.01 -68.38
N ALA A 43 46.15 -13.26 -68.32
CA ALA A 43 46.48 -14.06 -69.51
C ALA A 43 46.59 -15.56 -69.13
N GLN A 44 45.46 -16.24 -69.30
CA GLN A 44 45.30 -17.44 -70.12
C GLN A 44 46.13 -18.72 -69.86
N GLN A 45 45.34 -19.78 -69.62
CA GLN A 45 45.54 -21.19 -69.99
C GLN A 45 46.68 -21.96 -69.29
N ASN A 46 46.26 -22.85 -68.39
CA ASN A 46 46.51 -24.26 -68.69
C ASN A 46 45.36 -25.14 -68.23
N ALA A 47 45.00 -26.08 -69.12
CA ALA A 47 44.00 -27.11 -68.87
C ALA A 47 44.50 -28.05 -67.78
N GLY A 48 43.75 -28.11 -66.69
CA GLY A 48 43.85 -29.11 -65.64
C GLY A 48 42.52 -29.11 -64.92
N GLU A 49 41.81 -30.23 -64.96
CA GLU A 49 40.53 -30.43 -64.28
C GLU A 49 40.55 -29.91 -62.83
N PRO A 50 39.48 -29.24 -62.37
CA PRO A 50 39.17 -29.26 -60.95
C PRO A 50 37.72 -29.67 -60.79
N LYS A 51 37.45 -30.97 -60.90
CA LYS A 51 36.19 -31.55 -60.42
C LYS A 51 36.29 -32.09 -58.99
N GLN A 52 37.39 -31.81 -58.28
CA GLN A 52 37.63 -32.32 -56.92
C GLN A 52 37.70 -31.24 -55.81
N GLU A 53 38.10 -29.99 -56.09
CA GLU A 53 38.25 -28.97 -55.03
C GLU A 53 36.93 -28.47 -54.42
N VAL A 54 35.79 -28.56 -55.12
CA VAL A 54 34.49 -28.11 -54.58
C VAL A 54 34.04 -28.97 -53.40
N THR A 55 34.52 -30.21 -53.29
CA THR A 55 34.14 -31.13 -52.21
C THR A 55 35.01 -30.96 -50.97
N ASP A 56 36.25 -30.47 -51.13
CA ASP A 56 37.23 -30.40 -50.05
C ASP A 56 36.93 -29.26 -49.08
N TRP A 57 36.59 -28.06 -49.56
CA TRP A 57 36.20 -26.94 -48.69
C TRP A 57 34.86 -27.15 -47.99
N GLU A 58 33.88 -27.79 -48.67
CA GLU A 58 32.60 -28.17 -48.05
C GLU A 58 32.82 -29.19 -46.93
N SER A 59 33.69 -30.17 -47.16
CA SER A 59 34.07 -31.15 -46.14
C SER A 59 34.76 -30.50 -44.94
N GLU A 60 35.59 -29.48 -45.18
CA GLU A 60 36.28 -28.73 -44.13
C GLU A 60 35.31 -27.84 -43.34
N ALA A 61 34.36 -27.19 -44.01
CA ALA A 61 33.27 -26.45 -43.35
C ALA A 61 32.41 -27.37 -42.46
N ILE A 62 32.13 -28.60 -42.90
CA ILE A 62 31.42 -29.60 -42.08
C ILE A 62 32.25 -29.98 -40.85
N LYS A 63 33.58 -30.18 -41.00
CA LYS A 63 34.48 -30.48 -39.87
C LYS A 63 34.52 -29.34 -38.85
N TRP A 64 34.67 -28.09 -39.29
CA TRP A 64 34.66 -26.93 -38.40
C TRP A 64 33.33 -26.74 -37.68
N LYS A 65 32.20 -26.96 -38.38
CA LYS A 65 30.87 -26.93 -37.78
C LYS A 65 30.66 -28.05 -36.75
N ALA A 66 31.16 -29.26 -37.03
CA ALA A 66 31.10 -30.38 -36.10
C ALA A 66 31.96 -30.12 -34.86
N LEU A 67 33.19 -29.60 -35.04
CA LEU A 67 34.07 -29.21 -33.95
C LEU A 67 33.42 -28.13 -33.08
N SER A 68 32.85 -27.08 -33.68
CA SER A 68 32.13 -26.03 -32.94
C SER A 68 31.01 -26.60 -32.06
N ARG A 69 30.21 -27.54 -32.59
CA ARG A 69 29.14 -28.21 -31.82
C ARG A 69 29.68 -29.07 -30.68
N GLN A 70 30.84 -29.72 -30.86
CA GLN A 70 31.48 -30.46 -29.77
C GLN A 70 31.94 -29.54 -28.64
N HIS A 71 32.52 -28.38 -28.99
CA HIS A 71 32.91 -27.38 -28.00
C HIS A 71 31.70 -26.80 -27.25
N GLU A 72 30.60 -26.52 -27.96
CA GLU A 72 29.34 -26.07 -27.35
C GLU A 72 28.76 -27.13 -26.40
N ASN A 73 28.66 -28.39 -26.83
CA ASN A 73 28.16 -29.48 -25.99
C ASN A 73 29.05 -29.74 -24.77
N LYS A 74 30.38 -29.66 -24.92
CA LYS A 74 31.32 -29.78 -23.79
C LYS A 74 31.13 -28.65 -22.78
N HIS A 75 30.87 -27.43 -23.27
CA HIS A 75 30.57 -26.29 -22.40
C HIS A 75 29.24 -26.46 -21.65
N LEU A 76 28.18 -26.90 -22.35
CA LEU A 76 26.89 -27.22 -21.72
C LEU A 76 27.04 -28.32 -20.65
N ALA A 77 27.76 -29.40 -20.96
CA ALA A 77 28.01 -30.48 -20.02
C ALA A 77 28.86 -30.06 -18.81
N ALA A 78 29.85 -29.16 -19.00
CA ALA A 78 30.63 -28.59 -17.91
C ALA A 78 29.78 -27.74 -16.96
N LEU A 79 28.74 -27.08 -17.49
CA LEU A 79 27.73 -26.37 -16.72
C LEU A 79 26.64 -27.30 -16.14
N GLY A 80 26.72 -28.60 -16.40
CA GLY A 80 25.76 -29.61 -15.91
C GLY A 80 24.47 -29.72 -16.73
N PHE A 81 24.36 -29.02 -17.87
CA PHE A 81 23.20 -29.07 -18.75
C PHE A 81 23.41 -30.10 -19.87
N LYS A 82 22.37 -30.86 -20.19
CA LYS A 82 22.41 -31.90 -21.25
C LYS A 82 22.15 -31.32 -22.62
N SER A 83 21.37 -30.24 -22.71
CA SER A 83 21.06 -29.55 -23.95
C SER A 83 20.70 -28.10 -23.68
N LYS A 84 20.68 -27.30 -24.74
CA LYS A 84 20.17 -25.93 -24.70
C LYS A 84 18.66 -25.90 -24.37
N ASP A 85 17.90 -26.88 -24.85
CA ASP A 85 16.46 -26.99 -24.58
C ASP A 85 16.17 -27.15 -23.08
N GLU A 86 17.02 -27.85 -22.34
CA GLU A 86 16.90 -27.98 -20.88
C GLU A 86 17.07 -26.62 -20.17
N ILE A 87 18.00 -25.79 -20.65
CA ILE A 87 18.20 -24.42 -20.13
C ILE A 87 16.98 -23.56 -20.39
N ASP A 88 16.43 -23.64 -21.61
CA ASP A 88 15.24 -22.87 -21.99
C ASP A 88 14.00 -23.33 -21.20
N GLN A 89 13.84 -24.64 -20.95
CA GLN A 89 12.78 -25.18 -20.09
C GLN A 89 12.93 -24.73 -18.64
N LEU A 90 14.15 -24.78 -18.07
CA LEU A 90 14.40 -24.31 -16.70
C LEU A 90 14.16 -22.80 -16.57
N ARG A 91 14.54 -22.01 -17.56
CA ARG A 91 14.24 -20.58 -17.60
C ARG A 91 12.74 -20.32 -17.65
N ALA A 92 12.00 -21.04 -18.49
CA ALA A 92 10.55 -20.92 -18.58
C ALA A 92 9.86 -21.34 -17.26
N ALA A 93 10.32 -22.42 -16.63
CA ALA A 93 9.82 -22.87 -15.34
C ALA A 93 10.09 -21.84 -14.23
N ALA A 94 11.29 -21.27 -14.20
CA ALA A 94 11.65 -20.21 -13.25
C ALA A 94 10.79 -18.96 -13.43
N GLN A 95 10.52 -18.54 -14.67
CA GLN A 95 9.61 -17.42 -14.96
C GLN A 95 8.18 -17.72 -14.48
N LYS A 96 7.66 -18.92 -14.75
CA LYS A 96 6.32 -19.34 -14.28
C LYS A 96 6.23 -19.41 -12.75
N TYR A 97 7.30 -19.87 -12.10
CA TYR A 97 7.37 -19.89 -10.64
C TYR A 97 7.38 -18.47 -10.07
N GLN A 98 8.14 -17.56 -10.68
CA GLN A 98 8.15 -16.14 -10.29
C GLN A 98 6.77 -15.50 -10.47
N GLU A 99 6.11 -15.71 -11.61
CA GLU A 99 4.74 -15.23 -11.87
C GLU A 99 3.75 -15.76 -10.82
N PHE A 100 3.88 -17.03 -10.44
CA PHE A 100 3.05 -17.64 -9.40
C PHE A 100 3.31 -17.01 -8.03
N GLU A 101 4.58 -16.83 -7.63
CA GLU A 101 4.91 -16.16 -6.37
C GLU A 101 4.38 -14.73 -6.34
N ASP A 102 4.52 -13.99 -7.42
CA ASP A 102 4.07 -12.59 -7.49
C ASP A 102 2.54 -12.51 -7.43
N THR A 103 1.84 -13.45 -8.08
CA THR A 103 0.38 -13.59 -7.97
C THR A 103 -0.03 -13.94 -6.54
N GLN A 104 0.65 -14.89 -5.90
CA GLN A 104 0.38 -15.26 -4.51
C GLN A 104 0.63 -14.11 -3.53
N LYS A 105 1.73 -13.37 -3.71
CA LYS A 105 2.02 -12.15 -2.92
C LYS A 105 0.92 -11.11 -3.12
N SER A 106 0.44 -10.91 -4.35
CA SER A 106 -0.64 -9.97 -4.65
C SER A 106 -1.97 -10.38 -4.00
N GLU A 107 -2.32 -11.67 -4.05
CA GLU A 107 -3.54 -12.17 -3.39
C GLU A 107 -3.43 -12.14 -1.87
N LEU A 108 -2.26 -12.46 -1.29
CA LEU A 108 -2.00 -12.31 0.14
C LEU A 108 -2.08 -10.84 0.58
N GLN A 109 -1.54 -9.92 -0.21
CA GLN A 109 -1.65 -8.49 0.06
C GLN A 109 -3.11 -8.05 0.05
N ARG A 110 -3.88 -8.43 -0.98
CA ARG A 110 -5.32 -8.13 -1.05
C ARG A 110 -6.09 -8.73 0.12
N ALA A 111 -5.77 -9.95 0.52
CA ALA A 111 -6.40 -10.61 1.68
C ALA A 111 -6.08 -9.86 2.98
N ASN A 112 -4.83 -9.42 3.15
CA ASN A 112 -4.40 -8.65 4.32
C ASN A 112 -5.05 -7.26 4.37
N GLU A 113 -5.12 -6.55 3.25
CA GLU A 113 -5.84 -5.26 3.14
C GLU A 113 -7.31 -5.42 3.50
N ARG A 114 -7.96 -6.51 3.03
CA ARG A 114 -9.34 -6.80 3.39
C ARG A 114 -9.48 -7.11 4.89
N ALA A 115 -8.58 -7.90 5.47
CA ALA A 115 -8.59 -8.20 6.90
C ALA A 115 -8.45 -6.92 7.74
N GLN A 116 -7.46 -6.08 7.41
CA GLN A 116 -7.24 -4.79 8.07
C GLN A 116 -8.46 -3.85 7.96
N SER A 117 -9.11 -3.80 6.79
CA SER A 117 -10.32 -2.98 6.61
C SER A 117 -11.48 -3.45 7.49
N VAL A 118 -11.65 -4.76 7.65
CA VAL A 118 -12.70 -5.34 8.49
C VAL A 118 -12.37 -5.14 9.96
N GLU A 119 -11.10 -5.32 10.36
CA GLU A 119 -10.65 -5.05 11.72
C GLU A 119 -10.86 -3.59 12.12
N GLN A 120 -10.58 -2.64 11.22
CA GLN A 120 -10.82 -1.22 11.44
C GLN A 120 -12.31 -0.91 11.61
N GLN A 121 -13.17 -1.46 10.73
CA GLN A 121 -14.62 -1.31 10.86
C GLN A 121 -15.12 -1.90 12.19
N LEU A 122 -14.57 -3.03 12.61
CA LEU A 122 -14.91 -3.67 13.86
C LEU A 122 -14.47 -2.82 15.06
N SER A 123 -13.25 -2.28 15.05
CA SER A 123 -12.79 -1.38 16.10
C SER A 123 -13.63 -0.12 16.19
N ASP A 124 -14.03 0.45 15.05
CA ASP A 124 -14.88 1.64 15.01
C ASP A 124 -16.27 1.33 15.58
N LEU A 125 -16.88 0.21 15.18
CA LEU A 125 -18.17 -0.23 15.72
C LEU A 125 -18.10 -0.51 17.23
N ARG A 126 -17.05 -1.19 17.71
CA ARG A 126 -16.83 -1.39 19.16
C ARG A 126 -16.71 -0.06 19.90
N ALA A 127 -15.90 0.86 19.40
CA ALA A 127 -15.74 2.19 20.01
C ALA A 127 -17.06 2.98 20.02
N THR A 128 -17.86 2.92 18.94
CA THR A 128 -19.18 3.56 18.92
C THR A 128 -20.13 2.95 19.94
N ASN A 129 -20.15 1.62 20.05
CA ASN A 129 -20.99 0.92 21.01
C ASN A 129 -20.59 1.26 22.46
N ALA A 130 -19.28 1.26 22.74
CA ALA A 130 -18.73 1.63 24.04
C ALA A 130 -19.11 3.08 24.43
N ARG A 131 -19.01 4.04 23.50
CA ARG A 131 -19.46 5.42 23.72
C ARG A 131 -20.96 5.50 24.04
N LEU A 132 -21.78 4.78 23.28
CA LEU A 132 -23.23 4.75 23.50
C LEU A 132 -23.59 4.12 24.85
N MET A 133 -22.94 3.02 25.22
CA MET A 133 -23.14 2.36 26.50
C MET A 133 -22.72 3.26 27.66
N ALA A 134 -21.53 3.86 27.62
CA ALA A 134 -21.06 4.78 28.65
C ALA A 134 -21.97 6.02 28.76
N ALA A 135 -22.41 6.58 27.63
CA ALA A 135 -23.36 7.70 27.63
C ALA A 135 -24.70 7.34 28.27
N ALA A 136 -25.24 6.15 27.96
CA ALA A 136 -26.46 5.65 28.57
C ALA A 136 -26.30 5.40 30.09
N THR A 137 -25.17 4.83 30.51
CA THR A 137 -24.87 4.56 31.93
C THR A 137 -24.76 5.82 32.77
N HIS A 138 -24.18 6.89 32.22
CA HIS A 138 -23.92 8.14 32.94
C HIS A 138 -24.91 9.27 32.60
N ASN A 139 -26.00 8.96 31.90
CA ASN A 139 -27.04 9.92 31.48
C ASN A 139 -26.47 11.12 30.70
N ILE A 140 -25.47 10.89 29.87
CA ILE A 140 -24.86 11.93 29.03
C ILE A 140 -25.78 12.20 27.83
N PRO A 141 -26.10 13.46 27.54
CA PRO A 141 -27.00 13.78 26.45
C PRO A 141 -26.34 13.48 25.07
N PRO A 142 -27.15 13.20 24.02
CA PRO A 142 -26.65 12.70 22.74
C PRO A 142 -25.68 13.64 22.01
N ASP A 143 -25.82 14.94 22.22
CA ASP A 143 -24.97 16.00 21.67
C ASP A 143 -23.53 15.98 22.20
N LEU A 144 -23.29 15.31 23.33
CA LEU A 144 -21.99 15.24 23.98
C LEU A 144 -21.30 13.86 23.84
N ILE A 145 -21.93 12.89 23.16
CA ILE A 145 -21.37 11.52 23.02
C ILE A 145 -20.05 11.55 22.24
N ASP A 146 -19.94 12.41 21.23
CA ASP A 146 -18.73 12.55 20.43
C ASP A 146 -17.52 13.06 21.25
N LEU A 147 -17.76 13.77 22.36
CA LEU A 147 -16.70 14.27 23.25
C LEU A 147 -15.96 13.16 24.01
N LEU A 148 -16.55 11.96 24.11
CA LEU A 148 -15.93 10.80 24.76
C LEU A 148 -14.71 10.27 23.98
N GLY A 149 -14.69 10.49 22.66
CA GLY A 149 -13.59 10.14 21.78
C GLY A 149 -13.40 8.63 21.56
N ALA A 150 -12.20 8.24 21.13
CA ALA A 150 -11.79 6.85 20.97
C ALA A 150 -10.93 6.37 22.16
N GLY A 151 -10.87 5.06 22.36
CA GLY A 151 -10.12 4.43 23.44
C GLY A 151 -10.67 3.04 23.76
N SER A 152 -10.14 2.41 24.81
CA SER A 152 -10.76 1.22 25.39
C SER A 152 -12.09 1.55 26.08
N ASP A 153 -12.90 0.53 26.34
CA ASP A 153 -14.18 0.68 27.02
C ASP A 153 -14.00 1.36 28.40
N GLU A 154 -12.92 1.04 29.11
CA GLU A 154 -12.57 1.62 30.41
C GLU A 154 -12.20 3.10 30.30
N GLU A 155 -11.41 3.48 29.29
CA GLU A 155 -11.02 4.87 29.05
C GLU A 155 -12.24 5.73 28.70
N ILE A 156 -13.12 5.20 27.84
CA ILE A 156 -14.38 5.85 27.46
C ILE A 156 -15.28 6.01 28.69
N ASN A 157 -15.40 4.97 29.52
CA ASN A 157 -16.21 5.02 30.73
C ASN A 157 -15.67 6.01 31.77
N SER A 158 -14.36 6.06 31.98
CA SER A 158 -13.74 7.04 32.89
C SER A 158 -13.96 8.48 32.42
N ARG A 159 -13.85 8.76 31.12
CA ARG A 159 -14.16 10.09 30.57
C ARG A 159 -15.64 10.42 30.69
N ALA A 160 -16.52 9.45 30.50
CA ALA A 160 -17.96 9.60 30.67
C ALA A 160 -18.32 9.97 32.11
N GLU A 161 -17.73 9.30 33.10
CA GLU A 161 -17.90 9.60 34.52
C GLU A 161 -17.51 11.06 34.83
N VAL A 162 -16.31 11.47 34.42
CA VAL A 162 -15.82 12.85 34.61
C VAL A 162 -16.75 13.87 33.95
N LEU A 163 -17.27 13.57 32.76
CA LEU A 163 -18.19 14.46 32.06
C LEU A 163 -19.52 14.56 32.80
N ALA A 164 -20.07 13.44 33.27
CA ALA A 164 -21.33 13.41 34.01
C ALA A 164 -21.22 14.14 35.35
N GLU A 165 -20.12 14.00 36.07
CA GLU A 165 -19.86 14.77 37.30
C GLU A 165 -19.85 16.27 37.03
N ARG A 166 -19.21 16.71 35.95
CA ARG A 166 -19.20 18.12 35.54
C ARG A 166 -20.58 18.63 35.16
N LEU A 167 -21.36 17.84 34.41
CA LEU A 167 -22.73 18.18 34.05
C LEU A 167 -23.63 18.29 35.30
N LYS A 168 -23.46 17.38 36.27
CA LYS A 168 -24.17 17.44 37.54
C LYS A 168 -23.76 18.65 38.39
N ALA A 169 -22.49 19.03 38.38
CA ALA A 169 -22.00 20.22 39.07
C ALA A 169 -22.44 21.53 38.40
N ALA A 170 -22.58 21.54 37.07
CA ALA A 170 -23.06 22.67 36.29
C ALA A 170 -24.59 22.79 36.25
N ALA A 171 -25.31 21.75 36.65
CA ALA A 171 -26.76 21.78 36.73
C ALA A 171 -27.19 22.90 37.70
N PRO A 172 -28.09 23.81 37.29
CA PRO A 172 -28.57 24.84 38.18
C PRO A 172 -29.16 24.17 39.42
N THR A 173 -28.61 24.49 40.59
CA THR A 173 -29.20 24.05 41.85
C THR A 173 -30.65 24.52 41.84
N ALA A 174 -31.60 23.58 41.82
CA ALA A 174 -33.01 23.90 41.83
C ALA A 174 -33.23 24.92 42.96
N ALA A 175 -33.65 26.14 42.58
CA ALA A 175 -33.94 27.17 43.54
C ALA A 175 -34.91 26.57 44.57
N PRO A 176 -34.67 26.72 45.88
CA PRO A 176 -35.53 26.13 46.88
C PRO A 176 -36.95 26.59 46.56
N THR A 177 -37.83 25.63 46.27
CA THR A 177 -39.26 25.87 46.10
C THR A 177 -39.71 26.48 47.41
N SER A 178 -39.84 27.81 47.43
CA SER A 178 -40.23 28.54 48.63
C SER A 178 -41.52 27.91 49.15
N PRO A 179 -41.55 27.44 50.41
CA PRO A 179 -42.69 26.70 50.98
C PRO A 179 -43.79 27.69 51.37
N ARG A 180 -44.16 28.59 50.46
CA ARG A 180 -45.39 29.34 50.61
C ARG A 180 -46.49 28.38 50.17
N PRO A 181 -47.35 27.92 51.09
CA PRO A 181 -48.51 27.15 50.69
C PRO A 181 -49.27 27.95 49.65
N VAL A 182 -49.49 27.36 48.48
CA VAL A 182 -50.44 27.90 47.51
C VAL A 182 -51.80 27.84 48.19
N GLU A 183 -52.33 28.99 48.63
CA GLU A 183 -53.65 29.08 49.27
C GLU A 183 -54.77 28.49 48.40
N ALA A 184 -54.51 28.26 47.11
CA ALA A 184 -55.38 27.53 46.19
C ALA A 184 -55.55 26.03 46.49
N LEU A 185 -54.76 25.42 47.39
CA LEU A 185 -54.86 24.00 47.76
C LEU A 185 -55.49 23.77 49.15
N THR A 186 -55.94 24.82 49.83
CA THR A 186 -56.66 24.68 51.10
C THR A 186 -58.14 24.30 50.80
N PRO A 187 -58.67 23.20 51.37
CA PRO A 187 -60.08 22.87 51.23
C PRO A 187 -60.94 24.02 51.79
N GLY A 188 -61.63 24.75 50.90
CA GLY A 188 -62.46 25.91 51.26
C GLY A 188 -61.90 27.29 50.90
N ALA A 189 -60.71 27.38 50.29
CA ALA A 189 -60.22 28.65 49.75
C ALA A 189 -61.00 29.05 48.49
N ALA A 190 -61.57 30.25 48.50
CA ALA A 190 -62.17 30.83 47.31
C ALA A 190 -61.09 31.08 46.26
N THR A 191 -61.28 30.53 45.06
CA THR A 191 -60.39 30.79 43.93
C THR A 191 -60.39 32.29 43.65
N ALA A 192 -59.25 32.95 43.87
CA ALA A 192 -59.05 34.31 43.36
C ALA A 192 -59.31 34.28 41.85
N SER A 193 -60.35 35.02 41.44
CA SER A 193 -60.80 35.15 40.05
C SER A 193 -59.62 35.48 39.14
N GLY A 194 -59.45 34.72 38.04
CA GLY A 194 -58.37 35.05 37.12
C GLY A 194 -58.17 34.19 35.87
N THR A 195 -58.92 33.12 35.61
CA THR A 195 -59.13 32.57 34.26
C THR A 195 -60.19 31.49 34.36
N ALA A 196 -61.35 31.72 33.73
CA ALA A 196 -62.37 30.70 33.59
C ALA A 196 -61.72 29.48 32.90
N ALA A 197 -61.61 28.38 33.62
CA ALA A 197 -61.28 27.10 33.01
C ALA A 197 -62.37 26.82 31.98
N THR A 198 -62.01 26.88 30.69
CA THR A 198 -62.85 26.42 29.59
C THR A 198 -63.40 25.06 29.97
N SER A 199 -64.71 24.97 30.21
CA SER A 199 -65.33 23.70 30.53
C SER A 199 -65.19 22.79 29.30
N PRO A 200 -64.92 21.49 29.45
CA PRO A 200 -64.99 20.54 28.34
C PRO A 200 -66.33 20.53 27.58
N ASP A 201 -67.38 21.19 28.08
CA ASP A 201 -68.64 21.38 27.36
C ASP A 201 -68.67 22.65 26.49
N ASP A 202 -67.74 23.59 26.65
CA ASP A 202 -67.71 24.85 25.88
C ASP A 202 -67.34 24.62 24.41
N TRP A 203 -66.50 23.62 24.10
CA TRP A 203 -66.21 23.26 22.71
C TRP A 203 -67.41 22.59 22.02
N ILE A 204 -68.19 21.81 22.78
CA ILE A 204 -69.40 21.14 22.28
C ILE A 204 -70.47 22.19 21.98
N ARG A 205 -70.68 23.15 22.88
CA ARG A 205 -71.64 24.25 22.69
C ARG A 205 -71.24 25.16 21.52
N ARG A 206 -69.94 25.30 21.24
CA ARG A 206 -69.42 26.03 20.08
C ARG A 206 -69.57 25.27 18.74
N MET A 207 -69.59 23.95 18.76
CA MET A 207 -69.84 23.11 17.58
C MET A 207 -71.34 22.91 17.28
N ALA A 208 -72.20 22.95 18.30
CA ALA A 208 -73.64 22.72 18.17
C ALA A 208 -74.49 24.00 17.98
N GLY A 209 -73.86 25.18 17.92
CA GLY A 209 -74.55 26.47 17.83
C GLY A 209 -74.55 27.08 16.43
N ARG A 210 -75.53 26.68 15.60
CA ARG A 210 -76.19 27.55 14.63
C ARG A 210 -77.69 27.38 14.75
#